data_AF-A0A811JTI2-F1
#
_entry.id   AF-A0A811JTI2-F1
#
_cell.length_a   1.000
_cell.length_b   1.000
_cell.length_c   1.000
_cell.angle_alpha   90.00
_cell.angle_beta   90.00
_cell.angle_gamma   90.00
#
_symmetry.space_group_name_H-M   'P 1'
#
loop_
_entity.id
_entity.type
_entity.pdbx_description
1 polymer ?
#
loop_
_entity_poly.entity_id
_entity_poly.type
_entity_poly.pdbx_seq_one_letter_code
_entity_poly.pdbx_strand_id
1 'polypeptide(L)'
;MLDVLRLVAVVVWLLPPLSARNPRQNDHLIVQTALGTLKGVGQSFNGQNVRAFLGVPYAKKPTGSRRFALPEMVGPWEGDAGAGAFQDLLLHHRHHVPPVPRGRDVEPAQRAERGLSHVECVGT
;
A
#
# COMPACT_ATOMS: atom_id res chain seq x y z
N MET A 1 14.30 -9.07 -61.86
CA MET A 1 15.11 -9.24 -60.63
C MET A 1 15.03 -8.01 -59.72
N LEU A 2 15.16 -6.79 -60.26
CA LEU A 2 15.11 -5.54 -59.48
C LEU A 2 13.73 -5.23 -58.85
N ASP A 3 12.62 -5.62 -59.48
CA ASP A 3 11.26 -5.36 -58.95
C ASP A 3 10.95 -6.17 -57.69
N VAL A 4 11.43 -7.42 -57.62
CA VAL A 4 11.30 -8.29 -56.45
C VAL A 4 12.08 -7.70 -55.27
N LEU A 5 13.27 -7.17 -55.52
CA LEU A 5 14.10 -6.49 -54.52
C LEU A 5 13.43 -5.23 -53.96
N ARG A 6 12.71 -4.46 -54.80
CA ARG A 6 11.97 -3.28 -54.34
C ARG A 6 10.76 -3.63 -53.49
N LEU A 7 10.01 -4.66 -53.87
CA LEU A 7 8.89 -5.15 -53.06
C LEU A 7 9.34 -5.63 -51.68
N VAL A 8 10.45 -6.37 -51.60
CA VAL A 8 11.02 -6.82 -50.32
C VAL A 8 11.44 -5.64 -49.45
N ALA A 9 12.10 -4.62 -50.02
CA ALA A 9 12.51 -3.44 -49.26
C ALA A 9 11.32 -2.63 -48.71
N VAL A 10 10.25 -2.50 -49.50
CA VAL A 10 9.01 -1.82 -49.08
C VAL A 10 8.32 -2.59 -47.96
N VAL A 11 8.24 -3.92 -48.04
CA VAL A 11 7.67 -4.77 -46.98
C VAL A 11 8.49 -4.67 -45.68
N VAL A 12 9.82 -4.64 -45.78
CA VAL A 12 10.70 -4.47 -44.61
C VAL A 12 10.54 -3.09 -43.97
N TRP A 13 10.27 -2.04 -44.76
CA TRP A 13 9.98 -0.69 -44.26
C TRP A 13 8.56 -0.50 -43.71
N LEU A 14 7.60 -1.29 -44.20
CA LEU A 14 6.21 -1.31 -43.73
C LEU A 14 5.99 -2.17 -42.49
N LEU A 15 6.93 -3.06 -42.17
CA LEU A 15 6.94 -3.75 -40.89
C LEU A 15 7.32 -2.73 -39.80
N PRO A 16 6.39 -2.34 -38.91
CA PRO A 16 6.75 -1.53 -37.76
C PRO A 16 7.85 -2.27 -36.99
N PRO A 17 8.84 -1.56 -36.42
CA PRO A 17 9.84 -2.22 -35.60
C PRO A 17 9.07 -3.06 -34.58
N LEU A 18 9.40 -4.35 -34.50
CA LEU A 18 9.01 -5.20 -33.38
C LEU A 18 9.59 -4.50 -32.15
N SER A 19 8.83 -3.56 -31.59
CA SER A 19 9.08 -2.99 -30.29
C SER A 19 8.99 -4.20 -29.40
N ALA A 20 10.15 -4.74 -29.05
CA ALA A 20 10.24 -5.78 -28.06
C ALA A 20 9.44 -5.25 -26.88
N ARG A 21 8.25 -5.82 -26.66
CA ARG A 21 7.60 -5.71 -25.35
C ARG A 21 8.73 -6.03 -24.38
N ASN A 22 8.94 -5.17 -23.41
CA ASN A 22 9.94 -5.43 -22.39
C ASN A 22 9.24 -6.25 -21.30
N PRO A 23 9.23 -7.61 -21.33
CA PRO A 23 8.56 -8.41 -20.31
C PRO A 23 9.30 -8.37 -18.96
N ARG A 24 10.37 -7.57 -18.83
CA ARG A 24 11.44 -7.79 -17.86
C ARG A 24 11.21 -7.32 -16.42
N GLN A 25 10.01 -7.00 -15.93
CA GLN A 25 9.91 -6.63 -14.51
C GLN A 25 8.82 -7.25 -13.65
N ASN A 26 7.74 -7.79 -14.21
CA ASN A 26 6.61 -8.20 -13.35
C ASN A 26 6.50 -9.70 -13.06
N ASP A 27 7.21 -10.57 -13.78
CA ASP A 27 7.09 -12.02 -13.59
C ASP A 27 7.94 -12.55 -12.43
N HIS A 28 9.12 -11.94 -12.19
CA HIS A 28 10.00 -12.31 -11.08
C HIS A 28 9.52 -11.82 -9.69
N LEU A 29 8.42 -11.07 -9.66
CA LEU A 29 7.88 -10.49 -8.43
C LEU A 29 6.69 -11.28 -7.90
N ILE A 30 6.43 -12.47 -8.44
CA ILE A 30 5.38 -13.38 -7.95
C ILE A 30 5.99 -14.37 -6.95
N VAL A 31 5.42 -14.46 -5.75
CA VAL A 31 5.85 -15.36 -4.67
C VAL A 31 4.67 -16.19 -4.19
N GLN A 32 4.87 -17.50 -4.04
CA GLN A 32 3.87 -18.42 -3.52
C GLN A 32 3.99 -18.54 -2.00
N THR A 33 2.88 -18.37 -1.28
CA THR A 33 2.80 -18.54 0.18
C THR A 33 1.73 -19.56 0.56
N ALA A 34 1.72 -20.03 1.80
CA ALA A 34 0.73 -20.99 2.29
C ALA A 34 -0.72 -20.47 2.21
N LEU A 35 -0.91 -19.15 2.15
CA LEU A 35 -2.21 -18.49 2.13
C LEU A 35 -2.59 -17.97 0.74
N GLY A 36 -1.69 -18.02 -0.24
CA GLY A 36 -1.95 -17.61 -1.62
C GLY A 36 -0.76 -16.96 -2.32
N THR A 37 -1.00 -16.49 -3.54
CA THR A 37 0.01 -15.83 -4.37
C THR A 37 0.16 -14.37 -3.98
N LEU A 38 1.41 -13.92 -3.86
CA LEU A 38 1.77 -12.52 -3.66
C LEU A 38 2.42 -11.96 -4.91
N LYS A 39 1.97 -10.78 -5.33
CA LYS A 39 2.57 -10.04 -6.44
C LYS A 39 3.23 -8.78 -5.90
N GLY A 40 4.55 -8.73 -5.93
CA GLY A 40 5.37 -7.62 -5.48
C GLY A 40 5.61 -6.55 -6.56
N VAL A 41 6.30 -5.49 -6.16
CA VAL A 41 6.73 -4.39 -7.01
C VAL A 41 8.24 -4.16 -6.85
N GLY A 42 8.93 -3.87 -7.96
CA GLY A 42 10.34 -3.46 -7.93
C GLY A 42 10.43 -2.00 -7.52
N GLN A 43 11.24 -1.67 -6.53
CA GLN A 43 11.49 -0.30 -6.10
C GLN A 43 12.99 -0.04 -6.04
N SER A 44 13.40 1.23 -6.15
CA SER A 44 14.79 1.64 -5.94
C SER A 44 14.88 2.42 -4.63
N PHE A 45 15.74 1.97 -3.73
CA PHE A 45 16.03 2.63 -2.46
C PHE A 45 17.54 2.86 -2.35
N ASN A 46 17.96 4.11 -2.16
CA ASN A 46 19.38 4.50 -2.15
C ASN A 46 20.19 3.97 -3.35
N GLY A 47 19.58 3.98 -4.55
CA GLY A 47 20.21 3.49 -5.77
C GLY A 47 20.28 1.97 -5.91
N GLN A 48 19.73 1.21 -4.96
CA GLN A 48 19.63 -0.24 -5.01
C GLN A 48 18.22 -0.68 -5.37
N ASN A 49 18.11 -1.62 -6.32
CA ASN A 49 16.84 -2.23 -6.67
C ASN A 49 16.45 -3.27 -5.62
N VAL A 50 15.27 -3.11 -5.03
CA VAL A 50 14.67 -3.99 -4.03
C VAL A 50 13.32 -4.53 -4.53
N ARG A 51 12.93 -5.69 -4.02
CA ARG A 51 11.60 -6.26 -4.23
C ARG A 51 10.73 -5.93 -3.03
N ALA A 52 9.62 -5.24 -3.23
CA ALA A 52 8.70 -4.83 -2.18
C ALA A 52 7.37 -5.59 -2.29
N PHE A 53 6.91 -6.13 -1.16
CA PHE A 53 5.60 -6.78 -1.00
C PHE A 53 4.84 -6.02 0.09
N LEU A 54 3.88 -5.20 -0.31
CA LEU A 54 3.18 -4.24 0.54
C LEU A 54 1.73 -4.71 0.76
N GLY A 55 1.15 -4.37 1.91
CA GLY A 55 -0.26 -4.66 2.19
C GLY A 55 -0.61 -6.14 2.37
N VAL A 56 0.38 -7.01 2.64
CA VAL A 56 0.16 -8.45 2.84
C VAL A 56 -0.64 -8.68 4.14
N PRO A 57 -1.85 -9.28 4.08
CA PRO A 57 -2.66 -9.50 5.26
C PRO A 57 -2.07 -10.64 6.10
N TYR A 58 -1.79 -10.36 7.37
CA TYR A 58 -1.28 -11.35 8.33
C TYR A 58 -2.32 -11.76 9.38
N ALA A 59 -3.33 -10.93 9.62
CA ALA A 59 -4.39 -11.17 10.59
C ALA A 59 -5.72 -10.53 10.17
N LYS A 60 -6.83 -11.04 10.71
CA LYS A 60 -8.17 -10.48 10.55
C LYS A 60 -8.19 -9.06 11.12
N LYS A 61 -8.96 -8.16 10.48
CA LYS A 61 -9.08 -6.76 10.91
C LYS A 61 -9.53 -6.67 12.39
N PRO A 62 -8.87 -5.87 13.24
CA PRO A 62 -9.19 -5.76 14.67
C PRO A 62 -10.36 -4.79 14.90
N THR A 63 -11.47 -4.96 14.17
CA THR A 63 -12.66 -4.12 14.24
C THR A 63 -13.81 -4.81 14.96
N GLY A 64 -14.78 -4.04 15.44
CA GLY A 64 -15.95 -4.56 16.16
C GLY A 64 -15.56 -5.28 17.45
N SER A 65 -16.10 -6.49 17.64
CA SER A 65 -15.82 -7.36 18.79
C SER A 65 -14.36 -7.83 18.89
N ARG A 66 -13.56 -7.65 17.83
CA ARG A 66 -12.14 -8.04 17.79
C ARG A 66 -11.20 -6.92 18.24
N ARG A 67 -11.71 -5.72 18.48
CA ARG A 67 -10.93 -4.65 19.10
C ARG A 67 -10.50 -5.16 20.49
N PHE A 68 -9.21 -5.14 20.78
CA PHE A 68 -8.63 -5.71 22.03
C PHE A 68 -8.59 -7.24 22.13
N ALA A 69 -9.04 -7.98 21.11
CA ALA A 69 -8.80 -9.42 21.04
C ALA A 69 -7.40 -9.72 20.48
N LEU A 70 -6.89 -10.92 20.74
CA LEU A 70 -5.66 -11.40 20.11
C LEU A 70 -5.80 -11.43 18.57
N PRO A 71 -4.73 -11.15 17.81
CA PRO A 71 -4.73 -11.30 16.36
C PRO A 71 -5.07 -12.74 15.98
N GLU A 72 -5.93 -12.92 14.99
CA GLU A 72 -6.23 -14.23 14.42
C GLU A 72 -5.80 -14.24 12.96
N MET A 73 -5.18 -15.33 12.53
CA MET A 73 -4.74 -15.50 11.15
C MET A 73 -5.90 -15.32 10.16
N VAL A 74 -5.58 -14.69 9.03
CA VAL A 74 -6.48 -14.69 7.87
C VAL A 74 -6.53 -16.07 7.23
N GLY A 75 -7.65 -16.39 6.60
CA GLY A 75 -7.74 -17.56 5.72
C GLY A 75 -7.00 -17.34 4.40
N PRO A 76 -6.85 -18.39 3.58
CA PRO A 76 -6.33 -18.26 2.23
C PRO A 76 -7.14 -17.26 1.40
N TRP A 77 -6.47 -16.53 0.51
CA TRP A 77 -7.11 -15.59 -0.41
C TRP A 77 -7.12 -16.14 -1.84
N GLU A 78 -8.21 -15.90 -2.56
CA GLU A 78 -8.32 -16.24 -3.99
C GLU A 78 -7.81 -15.09 -4.86
N GLY A 79 -6.75 -15.36 -5.64
CA GLY A 79 -6.12 -14.42 -6.57
C GLY A 79 -4.79 -13.81 -6.09
N ASP A 80 -4.25 -12.89 -6.89
CA ASP A 80 -3.03 -12.16 -6.54
C ASP A 80 -3.37 -11.07 -5.51
N ALA A 81 -2.93 -11.23 -4.26
CA ALA A 81 -2.95 -10.12 -3.31
C ALA A 81 -1.92 -9.09 -3.77
N GLY A 82 -2.36 -8.15 -4.61
CA GLY A 82 -1.49 -7.17 -5.27
C GLY A 82 -0.86 -6.20 -4.27
N ALA A 83 0.47 -6.15 -4.24
CA ALA A 83 1.28 -5.23 -3.43
C ALA A 83 1.29 -3.77 -3.93
N GLY A 84 0.27 -3.36 -4.68
CA GLY A 84 0.26 -2.07 -5.39
C GLY A 84 -0.23 -0.89 -4.55
N ALA A 85 -0.99 -1.14 -3.50
CA ALA A 85 -1.53 -0.10 -2.65
C ALA A 85 -1.59 -0.58 -1.20
N PHE A 86 -1.17 0.27 -0.27
CA PHE A 86 -1.56 0.12 1.12
C PHE A 86 -3.08 -0.03 1.15
N GLN A 87 -3.59 -1.21 1.51
CA GLN A 87 -5.02 -1.37 1.78
C GLN A 87 -5.35 -0.55 3.01
N ASP A 88 -5.72 0.73 2.84
CA ASP A 88 -6.12 1.69 3.88
C ASP A 88 -5.72 1.24 5.28
N LEU A 89 -4.40 1.17 5.46
CA LEU A 89 -3.82 0.50 6.61
C LEU A 89 -4.03 1.41 7.80
N LEU A 90 -5.09 1.08 8.55
CA LEU A 90 -5.52 1.74 9.78
C LEU A 90 -5.94 3.20 9.54
N LEU A 91 -7.21 3.49 9.83
CA LEU A 91 -7.66 4.84 10.18
C LEU A 91 -6.79 5.36 11.34
N HIS A 92 -5.58 5.83 11.06
CA HIS A 92 -5.02 6.93 11.80
C HIS A 92 -5.42 8.16 11.02
N HIS A 93 -6.53 8.76 11.45
CA HIS A 93 -6.82 10.16 11.16
C HIS A 93 -5.50 10.92 11.29
N ARG A 94 -4.99 11.52 10.21
CA ARG A 94 -3.82 12.39 10.29
C ARG A 94 -4.22 13.53 11.22
N HIS A 95 -3.97 13.39 12.52
CA HIS A 95 -4.02 14.51 13.42
C HIS A 95 -2.85 15.41 13.00
N HIS A 96 -3.18 16.55 12.42
CA HIS A 96 -2.27 17.68 12.47
C HIS A 96 -2.01 17.92 13.96
N VAL A 97 -0.83 17.53 14.44
CA VAL A 97 -0.41 17.85 15.81
C VAL A 97 -0.03 19.33 15.75
N PRO A 98 -0.85 20.24 16.30
CA PRO A 98 -0.44 21.62 16.35
C PRO A 98 0.87 21.72 17.13
N PRO A 99 1.79 22.62 16.76
CA PRO A 99 3.03 22.80 17.48
C PRO A 99 2.73 23.08 18.95
N VAL A 100 3.35 22.32 19.85
CA VAL A 100 3.24 22.56 21.30
C VAL A 100 3.86 23.93 21.59
N PRO A 101 3.10 24.91 22.15
CA PRO A 101 3.66 26.21 22.48
C PRO A 101 4.77 26.05 23.52
N ARG A 102 5.97 26.59 23.23
CA ARG A 102 7.08 26.59 24.19
C ARG A 102 6.87 27.68 25.23
N GLY A 103 6.20 27.32 26.32
CA GLY A 103 6.38 27.86 27.69
C GLY A 103 6.29 29.37 27.94
N ARG A 104 6.04 30.22 26.93
CA ARG A 104 5.96 31.68 27.12
C ARG A 104 4.77 32.36 26.42
N ASP A 105 3.99 31.62 25.65
CA ASP A 105 2.82 32.16 24.93
C ASP A 105 1.50 31.55 25.42
N VAL A 106 1.51 30.91 26.60
CA VAL A 106 0.27 30.44 27.23
C VAL A 106 -0.41 31.66 27.84
N GLU A 107 -1.17 32.40 27.02
CA GLU A 107 -2.24 33.24 27.54
C GLU A 107 -3.08 32.34 28.47
N PRO A 108 -3.32 32.72 29.73
CA PRO A 108 -4.07 31.90 30.65
C PRO A 108 -5.48 31.70 30.09
N ALA A 109 -5.67 30.58 29.41
CA ALA A 109 -6.95 30.10 28.95
C ALA A 109 -7.88 30.15 30.15
N GLN A 110 -8.99 30.86 29.99
CA GLN A 110 -10.12 30.88 30.89
C GLN A 110 -10.50 29.43 31.22
N ARG A 111 -9.88 28.95 32.29
CA ARG A 111 -9.94 27.60 32.83
C ARG A 111 -11.10 27.62 33.82
N ALA A 112 -12.05 26.71 33.58
CA ALA A 112 -13.36 26.64 34.23
C ALA A 112 -14.21 27.84 33.80
N GLU A 113 -15.29 27.70 33.04
CA GLU A 113 -16.46 26.89 33.37
C GLU A 113 -17.18 26.53 32.06
N ARG A 114 -17.36 25.24 31.79
CA ARG A 114 -18.44 24.63 30.98
C ARG A 114 -18.01 23.20 30.63
N GLY A 115 -18.55 22.23 31.37
CA GLY A 115 -18.41 20.82 31.02
C GLY A 115 -18.16 19.84 32.16
N LEU A 116 -18.37 20.23 33.42
CA LEU A 116 -18.59 19.26 34.51
C LEU A 116 -20.01 18.68 34.36
N SER A 117 -20.20 17.80 33.39
CA SER A 117 -21.30 16.83 33.41
C SER A 117 -20.71 15.46 33.77
N HIS A 118 -20.58 15.26 35.07
CA HIS A 118 -20.98 14.06 35.79
C HIS A 118 -20.88 12.74 35.01
N VAL A 119 -19.79 11.99 35.24
CA VAL A 119 -19.77 10.55 35.05
C VAL A 119 -19.35 9.94 36.38
N GLU A 120 -20.36 9.56 37.17
CA GLU A 120 -20.21 8.76 38.38
C GLU A 120 -19.77 7.35 37.98
N CYS A 121 -18.61 6.90 38.49
CA CYS A 121 -18.22 5.51 38.42
C CYS A 121 -18.91 4.76 39.56
N VAL A 122 -20.00 4.03 39.25
CA VAL A 122 -20.57 3.04 40.16
C VAL A 122 -19.97 1.68 39.80
N GLY A 123 -19.11 1.16 40.68
CA GLY A 123 -18.64 -0.22 40.67
C GLY A 123 -19.09 -0.89 41.97
N THR A 124 -19.88 -1.96 41.84
CA THR A 124 -20.07 -3.01 42.86
C THR A 124 -19.35 -4.26 42.42
#